data_AF-A0A924DTZ0-F1
#
_entry.id   AF-A0A924DTZ0-F1
#
_cell.length_a   1.000
_cell.length_b   1.000
_cell.length_c   1.000
_cell.angle_alpha   90.00
_cell.angle_beta   90.00
_cell.angle_gamma   90.00
#
_symmetry.space_group_name_H-M   'P 1'
#
loop_
_entity.id
_entity.type
_entity.pdbx_description
1 polymer ?
#
loop_
_entity_poly.entity_id
_entity_poly.type
_entity_poly.pdbx_seq_one_letter_code
_entity_poly.pdbx_strand_id
1 'polypeptide(L)'
;MASPADRRAVETLWHSDTETYGAPELRQTPAGTFDTLTPAQILCFAGAEEGLYVTMHGRLDTDEHAIVITLNVQSFEAVPLSRCATSGVALNPDDDWGPCHGKRCLAAFGDDYSAGARYGKAGMGPAPHHQQPYS
;
A
#
# COMPACT_ATOMS: atom_id res chain seq x y z
N MET A 1 25.06 -15.88 -5.11
CA MET A 1 25.39 -16.54 -3.82
C MET A 1 26.29 -15.59 -3.03
N ALA A 2 26.11 -15.50 -1.71
CA ALA A 2 26.91 -14.61 -0.85
C ALA A 2 28.37 -15.09 -0.72
N SER A 3 29.31 -14.15 -0.58
CA SER A 3 30.75 -14.40 -0.45
C SER A 3 31.18 -14.70 1.00
N PRO A 4 32.38 -15.25 1.24
CA PRO A 4 32.93 -15.38 2.59
C PRO A 4 33.08 -14.04 3.34
N ALA A 5 33.25 -12.94 2.61
CA ALA A 5 33.29 -11.60 3.18
C ALA A 5 31.90 -11.17 3.69
N ASP A 6 30.85 -11.40 2.90
CA ASP A 6 29.46 -11.11 3.30
C ASP A 6 29.06 -11.90 4.54
N ARG A 7 29.47 -13.18 4.61
CA ARG A 7 29.25 -14.02 5.79
C ARG A 7 29.92 -13.43 7.04
N ARG A 8 31.20 -13.04 6.94
CA ARG A 8 31.89 -12.41 8.06
C ARG A 8 31.22 -11.10 8.47
N ALA A 9 30.79 -10.27 7.52
CA ALA A 9 30.12 -9.02 7.81
C ALA A 9 28.84 -9.22 8.65
N VAL A 10 28.04 -10.24 8.34
CA VAL A 10 26.86 -10.61 9.14
C VAL A 10 27.27 -11.15 10.52
N GLU A 11 28.25 -12.06 10.58
CA GLU A 11 28.70 -12.68 11.83
C GLU A 11 29.34 -11.68 12.81
N THR A 12 29.91 -10.58 12.30
CA THR A 12 30.52 -9.51 13.10
C THR A 12 29.65 -8.26 13.20
N LEU A 13 28.41 -8.29 12.69
CA LEU A 13 27.51 -7.15 12.75
C LEU A 13 27.20 -6.81 14.21
N TRP A 14 27.00 -5.53 14.48
CA TRP A 14 26.57 -5.06 15.80
C TRP A 14 25.04 -5.21 15.94
N HIS A 15 24.58 -6.00 16.89
CA HIS A 15 23.15 -6.36 17.06
C HIS A 15 22.40 -5.48 18.07
N SER A 16 22.88 -4.27 18.33
CA SER A 16 22.11 -3.30 19.14
C SER A 16 21.14 -2.50 18.27
N ASP A 17 20.30 -1.68 18.90
CA ASP A 17 19.39 -0.80 18.20
C ASP A 17 20.10 0.10 17.18
N THR A 18 19.47 0.27 16.02
CA THR A 18 19.88 1.23 14.99
C THR A 18 19.19 2.58 15.21
N GLU A 19 19.53 3.58 14.40
CA GLU A 19 18.86 4.88 14.44
C GLU A 19 17.35 4.74 14.17
N THR A 20 16.53 5.61 14.77
CA THR A 20 15.07 5.60 14.64
C THR A 20 14.57 5.56 13.19
N TYR A 21 15.33 6.16 12.26
CA TYR A 21 14.97 6.25 10.84
C TYR A 21 15.54 5.11 9.99
N GLY A 22 16.32 4.21 10.59
CA GLY A 22 17.09 3.16 9.93
C GLY A 22 18.57 3.47 9.78
N ALA A 23 19.37 2.41 9.63
CA ALA A 23 20.82 2.50 9.50
C ALA A 23 21.24 3.48 8.39
N PRO A 24 22.20 4.39 8.64
CA PRO A 24 22.60 5.41 7.66
C PRO A 24 22.98 4.84 6.30
N GLU A 25 23.72 3.73 6.28
CA GLU A 25 24.14 3.03 5.07
C GLU A 25 22.97 2.39 4.31
N LEU A 26 21.96 1.90 5.03
CA LEU A 26 20.76 1.32 4.42
C LEU A 26 19.92 2.38 3.70
N ARG A 27 19.87 3.61 4.21
CA ARG A 27 19.12 4.72 3.59
C ARG A 27 19.75 5.26 2.30
N GLN A 28 21.05 5.06 2.10
CA GLN A 28 21.76 5.52 0.88
C GLN A 28 21.27 4.81 -0.37
N THR A 29 21.13 3.48 -0.30
CA THR A 29 20.80 2.67 -1.48
C THR A 29 19.44 3.01 -2.08
N PRO A 30 18.33 3.08 -1.31
CA PRO A 30 17.04 3.53 -1.84
C PRO A 30 17.06 4.98 -2.32
N ALA A 31 17.75 5.90 -1.63
CA ALA A 31 17.83 7.29 -2.09
C ALA A 31 18.45 7.38 -3.49
N GLY A 32 19.49 6.59 -3.77
CA GLY A 32 20.14 6.53 -5.08
C GLY A 32 19.29 5.95 -6.22
N THR A 33 18.10 5.38 -5.94
CA THR A 33 17.18 4.93 -6.99
C THR A 33 16.23 6.04 -7.47
N PHE A 34 16.28 7.22 -6.86
CA PHE A 34 15.44 8.37 -7.21
C PHE A 34 16.32 9.57 -7.55
N ASP A 35 15.97 10.30 -8.60
CA ASP A 35 16.74 11.48 -9.04
C ASP A 35 16.67 12.66 -8.05
N THR A 36 15.69 12.66 -7.14
CA THR A 36 15.34 13.85 -6.32
C THR A 36 15.38 13.60 -4.81
N LEU A 37 15.57 12.36 -4.36
CA LEU A 37 15.53 12.05 -2.93
C LEU A 37 16.93 12.00 -2.34
N THR A 38 17.05 12.51 -1.13
CA THR A 38 18.25 12.39 -0.30
C THR A 38 18.03 11.33 0.79
N PRO A 39 19.10 10.72 1.35
CA PRO A 39 18.99 9.75 2.44
C PRO A 39 18.30 10.30 3.71
N ALA A 40 18.27 11.64 3.88
CA ALA A 40 17.57 12.30 4.98
C ALA A 40 16.03 12.31 4.80
N GLN A 41 15.54 12.01 3.60
CA GLN A 41 14.11 11.92 3.27
C GLN A 41 13.61 10.47 3.23
N ILE A 42 14.46 9.49 3.60
CA ILE A 42 14.13 8.06 3.61
C ILE A 42 13.95 7.59 5.06
N LEU A 43 12.84 6.90 5.30
CA LEU A 43 12.54 6.20 6.55
C LEU A 43 12.51 4.70 6.29
N CYS A 44 13.19 3.92 7.13
CA CYS A 44 13.14 2.46 7.08
C CYS A 44 12.02 1.93 7.98
N PHE A 45 11.27 0.96 7.46
CA PHE A 45 10.16 0.29 8.15
C PHE A 45 10.34 -1.23 8.08
N ALA A 46 9.68 -1.95 8.99
CA ALA A 46 9.52 -3.41 9.01
C ALA A 46 8.55 -3.89 7.91
N GLY A 47 8.75 -3.43 6.68
CA GLY A 47 7.92 -3.71 5.52
C GLY A 47 7.02 -2.54 5.10
N ALA A 48 6.44 -2.68 3.91
CA ALA A 48 5.63 -1.62 3.31
C ALA A 48 4.34 -1.30 4.10
N GLU A 49 3.76 -2.29 4.77
CA GLU A 49 2.52 -2.14 5.51
C GLU A 49 2.66 -1.24 6.75
N GLU A 50 3.80 -1.32 7.46
CA GLU A 50 4.08 -0.40 8.57
C GLU A 50 4.21 1.04 8.06
N GLY A 51 4.92 1.26 6.95
CA GLY A 51 5.04 2.59 6.34
C GLY A 51 3.68 3.18 5.95
N LEU A 52 2.79 2.36 5.37
CA LEU A 52 1.41 2.74 5.07
C LEU A 52 0.64 3.11 6.33
N TYR A 53 0.69 2.25 7.35
CA TYR A 53 0.00 2.45 8.62
C TYR A 53 0.44 3.74 9.31
N VAL A 54 1.75 3.93 9.48
CA VAL A 54 2.34 5.12 10.11
C VAL A 54 2.00 6.38 9.33
N THR A 55 2.07 6.34 7.99
CA THR A 55 1.73 7.48 7.14
C THR A 55 0.27 7.90 7.33
N MET A 56 -0.66 6.95 7.25
CA MET A 56 -2.08 7.26 7.35
C MET A 56 -2.48 7.70 8.76
N HIS A 57 -1.93 7.07 9.80
CA HIS A 57 -2.20 7.46 11.18
C HIS A 57 -1.52 8.78 11.58
N GLY A 58 -0.37 9.10 10.99
CA GLY A 58 0.36 10.34 11.27
C GLY A 58 -0.11 11.53 10.44
N ARG A 59 -0.80 11.29 9.31
CA ARG A 59 -1.21 12.37 8.39
C ARG A 59 -2.71 12.61 8.29
N LEU A 60 -3.55 11.59 8.45
CA LEU A 60 -5.00 11.74 8.30
C LEU A 60 -5.68 12.08 9.63
N ASP A 61 -6.40 13.20 9.62
CA ASP A 61 -7.27 13.65 10.70
C ASP A 61 -8.75 13.36 10.42
N THR A 62 -9.58 13.38 11.45
CA THR A 62 -10.98 12.92 11.37
C THR A 62 -11.90 13.77 10.50
N ASP A 63 -11.55 15.04 10.29
CA ASP A 63 -12.29 16.02 9.49
C ASP A 63 -11.78 16.15 8.05
N GLU A 64 -10.73 15.40 7.69
CA GLU A 64 -10.22 15.34 6.32
C GLU A 64 -11.04 14.38 5.43
N HIS A 65 -10.72 14.37 4.13
CA HIS A 65 -11.30 13.46 3.14
C HIS A 65 -10.19 12.77 2.35
N ALA A 66 -10.19 11.44 2.34
CA ALA A 66 -9.26 10.63 1.58
C ALA A 66 -9.88 10.17 0.25
N ILE A 67 -9.09 10.22 -0.82
CA ILE A 67 -9.44 9.64 -2.12
C ILE A 67 -8.52 8.45 -2.36
N VAL A 68 -9.11 7.26 -2.60
CA VAL A 68 -8.37 6.01 -2.74
C VAL A 68 -8.73 5.31 -4.04
N ILE A 69 -7.78 4.60 -4.65
CA ILE A 69 -8.05 3.71 -5.79
C ILE A 69 -8.67 2.42 -5.27
N THR A 70 -9.77 1.90 -5.82
CA THR A 70 -10.52 0.77 -5.20
C THR A 70 -10.22 -0.62 -5.76
N LEU A 71 -9.17 -0.72 -6.57
CA LEU A 71 -8.49 -1.98 -6.90
C LEU A 71 -7.05 -1.83 -6.39
N ASN A 72 -6.90 -1.90 -5.07
CA ASN A 72 -5.65 -1.66 -4.37
C ASN A 72 -5.32 -2.82 -3.41
N VAL A 73 -4.19 -2.71 -2.72
CA VAL A 73 -3.96 -3.48 -1.50
C VAL A 73 -4.94 -2.97 -0.44
N GLN A 74 -5.81 -3.85 0.06
CA GLN A 74 -6.96 -3.50 0.90
C GLN A 74 -6.66 -2.53 2.07
N SER A 75 -5.46 -2.54 2.63
CA SER A 75 -5.05 -1.60 3.68
C SER A 75 -5.07 -0.13 3.24
N PHE A 76 -4.87 0.17 1.95
CA PHE A 76 -5.03 1.52 1.41
C PHE A 76 -6.46 2.05 1.45
N GLU A 77 -7.46 1.17 1.56
CA GLU A 77 -8.87 1.54 1.72
C GLU A 77 -9.31 1.43 3.18
N ALA A 78 -8.97 0.32 3.84
CA ALA A 78 -9.44 0.04 5.20
C ALA A 78 -8.89 1.01 6.25
N VAL A 79 -7.64 1.46 6.13
CA VAL A 79 -7.05 2.36 7.12
C VAL A 79 -7.64 3.77 7.02
N PRO A 80 -7.76 4.43 5.84
CA PRO A 80 -8.43 5.73 5.75
C PRO A 80 -9.90 5.70 6.18
N LEU A 81 -10.65 4.64 5.81
CA LEU A 81 -12.03 4.44 6.26
C LEU A 81 -12.19 4.39 7.78
N SER A 82 -11.16 3.94 8.49
CA SER A 82 -11.16 3.91 9.96
C SER A 82 -10.88 5.27 10.60
N ARG A 83 -10.46 6.28 9.81
CA ARG A 83 -10.03 7.59 10.31
C ARG A 83 -10.90 8.75 9.85
N CYS A 84 -11.26 8.81 8.57
CA CYS A 84 -11.88 9.98 7.96
C CYS A 84 -12.85 9.59 6.83
N ALA A 85 -13.59 10.57 6.31
CA ALA A 85 -14.43 10.34 5.15
C ALA A 85 -13.56 9.87 3.97
N THR A 86 -13.95 8.82 3.27
CA THR A 86 -13.14 8.24 2.19
C THR A 86 -13.99 7.97 0.95
N SER A 87 -13.49 8.35 -0.22
CA SER A 87 -14.13 8.07 -1.51
C SER A 87 -13.23 7.28 -2.43
N GLY A 88 -13.85 6.38 -3.20
CA GLY A 88 -13.17 5.50 -4.13
C GLY A 88 -13.09 6.05 -5.55
N VAL A 89 -11.96 5.84 -6.21
CA VAL A 89 -11.77 6.00 -7.66
C VAL A 89 -11.50 4.62 -8.25
N ALA A 90 -12.42 4.11 -9.06
CA ALA A 90 -12.24 2.85 -9.76
C ALA A 90 -11.13 2.94 -10.81
N LEU A 91 -10.69 1.80 -11.36
CA LEU A 91 -9.80 1.74 -12.51
C LEU A 91 -10.56 1.28 -13.75
N ASN A 92 -10.12 1.71 -14.93
CA ASN A 92 -10.73 1.36 -16.21
C ASN A 92 -9.93 0.26 -16.93
N PRO A 93 -10.43 -0.97 -17.04
CA PRO A 93 -9.72 -2.04 -17.75
C PRO A 93 -9.55 -1.80 -19.25
N ASP A 94 -10.39 -0.93 -19.85
CA ASP A 94 -10.32 -0.57 -21.27
C ASP A 94 -9.31 0.56 -21.57
N ASP A 95 -8.72 1.16 -20.53
CA ASP A 95 -7.78 2.30 -20.61
C ASP A 95 -6.55 2.03 -19.74
N ASP A 96 -5.92 0.87 -19.96
CA ASP A 96 -4.69 0.42 -19.28
C ASP A 96 -4.74 0.51 -17.75
N TRP A 97 -5.91 0.22 -17.17
CA TRP A 97 -6.16 0.37 -15.72
C TRP A 97 -5.88 1.77 -15.18
N GLY A 98 -5.99 2.80 -16.03
CA GLY A 98 -5.98 4.19 -15.62
C GLY A 98 -7.16 4.52 -14.71
N PRO A 99 -7.11 5.65 -13.98
CA PRO A 99 -8.24 6.05 -13.15
C PRO A 99 -9.51 6.17 -14.02
N CYS A 100 -10.62 5.73 -13.46
CA CYS A 100 -11.92 5.85 -14.12
C CYS A 100 -12.37 7.32 -14.11
N HIS A 101 -12.60 7.91 -15.30
CA HIS A 101 -13.07 9.29 -15.45
C HIS A 101 -14.44 9.39 -16.15
N GLY A 102 -15.27 10.35 -15.72
CA GLY A 102 -16.57 10.65 -16.35
C GLY A 102 -17.77 9.88 -15.79
N LYS A 103 -18.92 9.98 -16.46
CA LYS A 103 -20.22 9.46 -15.93
C LYS A 103 -20.29 7.94 -15.78
N ARG A 104 -19.36 7.19 -16.38
CA ARG A 104 -19.31 5.72 -16.30
C ARG A 104 -18.71 5.21 -14.99
N CYS A 105 -18.15 6.09 -14.18
CA CYS A 105 -17.28 5.74 -13.06
C CYS A 105 -17.99 5.78 -11.70
N LEU A 106 -19.10 6.51 -11.61
CA LEU A 106 -19.96 6.61 -10.42
C LEU A 106 -20.79 5.35 -10.15
N ALA A 107 -20.85 4.39 -11.08
CA ALA A 107 -21.68 3.20 -10.92
C ALA A 107 -21.03 2.07 -10.11
N ALA A 108 -19.77 2.23 -9.66
CA ALA A 108 -19.07 1.22 -8.86
C ALA A 108 -19.24 1.42 -7.34
N PHE A 109 -19.66 2.61 -6.91
CA PHE A 109 -19.85 2.95 -5.50
C PHE A 109 -21.16 3.71 -5.34
N GLY A 110 -22.17 3.06 -4.77
CA GLY A 110 -23.40 3.74 -4.36
C GLY A 110 -23.10 4.80 -3.30
N ASP A 111 -23.93 5.83 -3.24
CA ASP A 111 -23.74 7.05 -2.43
C ASP A 111 -23.66 6.82 -0.90
N ASP A 112 -23.80 5.58 -0.41
CA ASP A 112 -23.76 5.20 0.99
C ASP A 112 -22.72 4.09 1.25
N TYR A 113 -21.45 4.46 1.45
CA TYR A 113 -20.44 3.56 2.05
C TYR A 113 -20.30 3.86 3.55
N SER A 114 -21.37 3.63 4.31
CA SER A 114 -21.27 3.48 5.76
C SER A 114 -21.07 2.00 6.07
N ALA A 115 -19.82 1.62 6.38
CA ALA A 115 -19.39 0.35 6.95
C ALA A 115 -19.54 -0.93 6.07
N GLY A 116 -18.41 -1.41 5.53
CA GLY A 116 -18.13 -2.85 5.43
C GLY A 116 -18.83 -3.65 4.32
N ALA A 117 -19.15 -3.04 3.18
CA ALA A 117 -19.72 -3.78 2.05
C ALA A 117 -18.62 -4.51 1.25
N ARG A 118 -18.62 -5.84 1.40
CA ARG A 118 -17.82 -6.82 0.66
C ARG A 118 -17.93 -6.59 -0.85
N TYR A 119 -16.81 -6.73 -1.56
CA TYR A 119 -16.74 -6.84 -3.02
C TYR A 119 -17.93 -7.65 -3.57
N GLY A 120 -18.85 -6.96 -4.23
CA GLY A 120 -20.13 -7.53 -4.65
C GLY A 120 -20.76 -6.73 -5.78
N LYS A 121 -20.66 -7.29 -6.99
CA LYS A 121 -21.45 -7.01 -8.20
C LYS A 121 -21.16 -5.71 -8.96
N ALA A 122 -19.97 -5.62 -9.55
CA ALA A 122 -19.84 -5.03 -10.87
C ALA A 122 -19.50 -6.15 -11.87
N GLY A 123 -20.50 -6.62 -12.62
CA GLY A 123 -20.35 -7.22 -13.96
C GLY A 123 -19.53 -8.49 -14.18
N MET A 124 -18.80 -9.03 -13.21
CA MET A 124 -18.08 -10.30 -13.38
C MET A 124 -19.08 -11.45 -13.27
N GLY A 125 -19.33 -12.17 -14.37
CA GLY A 125 -20.02 -13.47 -14.32
C GLY A 125 -19.37 -14.40 -13.29
N PRO A 126 -20.08 -15.44 -12.80
CA PRO A 126 -19.53 -16.32 -11.78
C PRO A 126 -18.18 -16.87 -12.26
N ALA A 127 -17.13 -16.66 -11.46
CA ALA A 127 -15.85 -17.29 -11.69
C ALA A 127 -16.06 -18.81 -11.81
N PRO A 128 -15.51 -19.49 -12.83
CA PRO A 128 -15.71 -20.92 -12.99
C PRO A 128 -15.24 -21.64 -11.73
N HIS A 129 -16.13 -22.43 -11.13
CA HIS A 129 -15.82 -23.28 -10.00
C HIS A 129 -14.80 -24.34 -10.43
N HIS A 130 -13.52 -24.04 -10.32
CA HIS A 130 -12.50 -25.08 -10.20
C HIS A 130 -12.58 -25.62 -8.77
N GLN A 131 -13.38 -26.67 -8.59
CA GLN A 131 -13.25 -27.55 -7.44
C GLN A 131 -11.84 -28.15 -7.49
N GLN A 132 -10.93 -27.67 -6.63
CA GLN A 132 -9.77 -28.45 -6.25
C GLN A 132 -10.16 -29.29 -5.02
N PRO A 133 -10.16 -30.63 -5.11
CA PRO A 133 -10.31 -31.47 -3.95
C PRO A 133 -8.98 -31.47 -3.18
N TYR A 134 -9.01 -31.00 -1.94
CA TYR A 134 -7.95 -31.28 -0.97
C TYR A 134 -8.15 -32.71 -0.47
N SER A 135 -7.16 -33.57 -0.74
CA SER A 135 -6.90 -34.83 -0.02
C SER A 135 -5.78 -34.59 0.99
#